data_AF-A0A822D6P1-F1
#
_entry.id   AF-A0A822D6P1-F1
#
_cell.length_a   1.000
_cell.length_b   1.000
_cell.length_c   1.000
_cell.angle_alpha   90.00
_cell.angle_beta   90.00
_cell.angle_gamma   90.00
#
_symmetry.space_group_name_H-M   'P 1'
#
loop_
_entity.id
_entity.type
_entity.pdbx_description
1 polymer ?
#
loop_
_entity_poly.entity_id
_entity_poly.type
_entity_poly.pdbx_seq_one_letter_code
_entity_poly.pdbx_strand_id
1 'polypeptide(L)'
;IDADKTVCGKLSLKEAVKIVYYRSILQHRNTRQNGRMLAVSISESDARLLLNGVENHVSIAAINSPESVTLSGDNRVLEELYNILSIQKSNVFKTWLRIENAFHSQQMERFHIREDLMNYLTDIKGYNVEQSELFDINYLNTYHYSTVTGNRIDNKNFQFNAQYWWNNIRQTVLFSHGIKSIVNDFAKNSNLTFIEISPHPVLSASIGECLSLFSSSVSSSLTLPSLNRKENEQQTILTSLSRLHKSKWDKFFKSRSYSNLINVQDHNKNDIIKLIHSCIQQLPSYAFNHNIYWYETKDSVFTRRAIKTQYHPLLGIRLWHNESINPTWKNQIIISNKNHELIQDHII
;
A
#
# COMPACT_ATOMS: atom_id res chain seq x y z
N ILE A 1 3.33 0.70 17.44
CA ILE A 1 2.89 -0.65 17.90
C ILE A 1 1.47 -0.45 18.43
N ASP A 2 0.53 -1.33 18.09
CA ASP A 2 -0.90 -1.32 18.51
C ASP A 2 -1.87 -0.37 17.80
N ALA A 3 -1.38 0.37 16.80
CA ALA A 3 -2.21 1.19 15.93
C ALA A 3 -3.26 0.36 15.17
N ASP A 4 -3.00 -0.92 14.89
CA ASP A 4 -3.88 -1.80 14.15
C ASP A 4 -5.23 -2.05 14.85
N LYS A 5 -5.26 -2.10 16.19
CA LYS A 5 -6.51 -2.27 16.96
C LYS A 5 -7.31 -0.97 16.99
N THR A 6 -6.62 0.18 17.05
CA THR A 6 -7.27 1.50 16.97
C THR A 6 -7.87 1.71 15.58
N VAL A 7 -7.09 1.37 14.54
CA VAL A 7 -7.53 1.30 13.15
C VAL A 7 -8.78 0.44 13.08
N CYS A 8 -8.74 -0.85 13.45
CA CYS A 8 -9.90 -1.74 13.46
C CYS A 8 -11.04 -1.36 14.44
N GLY A 9 -10.95 -0.22 15.12
CA GLY A 9 -11.97 0.30 16.01
C GLY A 9 -12.16 -0.52 17.30
N LYS A 10 -11.19 -1.36 17.64
CA LYS A 10 -11.21 -2.25 18.81
C LYS A 10 -10.70 -1.61 20.09
N LEU A 11 -9.93 -0.54 19.95
CA LEU A 11 -9.47 0.29 21.05
C LEU A 11 -9.73 1.75 20.73
N SER A 12 -10.06 2.53 21.76
CA SER A 12 -10.05 3.98 21.66
C SER A 12 -8.59 4.45 21.59
N LEU A 13 -8.36 5.64 21.03
CA LEU A 13 -7.01 6.22 21.03
C LEU A 13 -6.46 6.34 22.46
N LYS A 14 -7.31 6.70 23.42
CA LYS A 14 -6.94 6.81 24.84
C LYS A 14 -6.47 5.47 25.42
N GLU A 15 -7.23 4.39 25.18
CA GLU A 15 -6.84 3.04 25.61
C GLU A 15 -5.57 2.56 24.92
N ALA A 16 -5.44 2.79 23.60
CA ALA A 16 -4.25 2.40 22.85
C ALA A 16 -2.99 3.11 23.37
N VAL A 17 -3.06 4.42 23.65
CA VAL A 17 -1.96 5.18 24.26
C VAL A 17 -1.64 4.65 25.66
N LYS A 18 -2.67 4.35 26.48
CA LYS A 18 -2.50 3.75 27.80
C LYS A 18 -1.74 2.43 27.73
N ILE A 19 -2.13 1.54 26.82
CA ILE A 19 -1.48 0.25 26.59
C ILE A 19 -0.02 0.44 26.19
N VAL A 20 0.25 1.28 25.19
CA VAL A 20 1.63 1.55 24.72
C VAL A 20 2.48 2.08 25.87
N TYR A 21 1.97 3.05 26.65
CA TYR A 21 2.69 3.65 27.77
C TYR A 21 3.09 2.62 28.85
N TYR A 22 2.13 1.89 29.40
CA TYR A 22 2.42 0.92 30.47
C TYR A 22 3.23 -0.26 29.96
N ARG A 23 2.94 -0.75 28.76
CA ARG A 23 3.75 -1.78 28.12
C ARG A 23 5.21 -1.33 28.00
N SER A 24 5.46 -0.15 27.45
CA SER A 24 6.83 0.35 27.28
C SER A 24 7.56 0.49 28.61
N ILE A 25 6.93 1.01 29.66
CA ILE A 25 7.55 1.14 30.98
C ILE A 25 7.88 -0.23 31.57
N LEU A 26 6.92 -1.16 31.57
CA LEU A 26 7.12 -2.48 32.16
C LEU A 26 8.20 -3.27 31.43
N GLN A 27 8.17 -3.24 30.09
CA GLN A 27 9.19 -3.88 29.29
C GLN A 27 10.56 -3.20 29.46
N HIS A 28 10.59 -1.86 29.64
CA HIS A 28 11.83 -1.13 29.91
C HIS A 28 12.41 -1.44 31.28
N ARG A 29 11.62 -1.79 32.31
CA ARG A 29 12.18 -2.24 33.62
C ARG A 29 13.08 -3.48 33.46
N ASN A 30 12.84 -4.27 32.42
CA ASN A 30 13.61 -5.46 32.10
C ASN A 30 14.93 -5.18 31.35
N THR A 31 15.21 -3.94 30.91
CA THR A 31 16.45 -3.58 30.17
C THR A 31 17.72 -3.65 30.99
N ARG A 32 17.62 -3.67 32.32
CA ARG A 32 18.78 -3.66 33.21
C ARG A 32 19.49 -5.03 33.29
N GLN A 33 19.10 -6.00 32.47
CA GLN A 33 19.70 -7.33 32.41
C GLN A 33 19.93 -7.76 30.95
N ASN A 34 20.99 -8.55 30.73
CA ASN A 34 21.62 -9.00 29.48
C ASN A 34 20.69 -9.68 28.43
N GLY A 35 19.64 -8.99 27.98
CA GLY A 35 18.73 -9.45 26.93
C GLY A 35 19.06 -8.82 25.58
N ARG A 36 19.02 -9.61 24.50
CA ARG A 36 19.18 -9.12 23.13
C ARG A 36 18.30 -9.87 22.16
N MET A 37 18.25 -9.38 20.93
CA MET A 37 17.53 -10.04 19.83
C MET A 37 18.41 -10.15 18.59
N LEU A 38 18.32 -11.31 17.93
CA LEU A 38 19.07 -11.66 16.73
C LEU A 38 18.08 -12.02 15.62
N ALA A 39 18.06 -11.25 14.54
CA ALA A 39 17.33 -11.62 13.33
C ALA A 39 18.17 -12.62 12.53
N VAL A 40 17.57 -13.73 12.10
CA VAL A 40 18.25 -14.83 11.41
C VAL A 40 17.39 -15.32 10.24
N SER A 41 18.00 -15.50 9.07
CA SER A 41 17.34 -16.06 7.89
C SER A 41 17.37 -17.58 7.90
N ILE A 42 16.54 -18.19 8.75
CA ILE A 42 16.28 -19.64 8.80
C ILE A 42 14.79 -19.88 9.01
N SER A 43 14.33 -21.07 8.66
CA SER A 43 12.96 -21.52 8.93
C SER A 43 12.65 -21.67 10.41
N GLU A 44 11.36 -21.67 10.75
CA GLU A 44 10.90 -21.93 12.12
C GLU A 44 11.34 -23.31 12.61
N SER A 45 11.29 -24.34 11.76
CA SER A 45 11.73 -25.70 12.12
C SER A 45 13.21 -25.74 12.45
N ASP A 46 14.03 -25.08 11.63
CA ASP A 46 15.48 -25.01 11.86
C ASP A 46 15.81 -24.22 13.12
N ALA A 47 15.07 -23.14 13.38
CA ALA A 47 15.20 -22.38 14.62
C ALA A 47 14.85 -23.23 15.84
N ARG A 48 13.77 -24.02 15.79
CA ARG A 48 13.41 -24.94 16.88
C ARG A 48 14.48 -26.00 17.13
N LEU A 49 15.07 -26.56 16.07
CA LEU A 49 16.19 -27.50 16.20
C LEU A 49 17.44 -26.83 16.81
N LEU A 50 17.75 -25.61 16.39
CA LEU A 50 18.87 -24.83 16.92
C LEU A 50 18.72 -24.51 18.41
N LEU A 51 17.50 -24.32 18.89
CA LEU A 51 17.19 -23.99 20.28
C LEU A 51 17.08 -25.21 21.20
N ASN A 52 17.19 -26.43 20.67
CA ASN A 52 17.05 -27.65 21.46
C ASN A 52 18.07 -27.69 22.61
N GLY A 53 17.60 -27.76 23.85
CA GLY A 53 18.41 -27.75 25.07
C GLY A 53 18.70 -26.37 25.64
N VAL A 54 18.29 -25.28 24.99
CA VAL A 54 18.47 -23.88 25.46
C VAL A 54 17.17 -23.07 25.47
N GLU A 55 16.02 -23.71 25.35
CA GLU A 55 14.69 -23.09 25.23
C GLU A 55 14.33 -22.20 26.44
N ASN A 56 14.90 -22.51 27.60
CA ASN A 56 14.73 -21.73 28.83
C ASN A 56 15.49 -20.40 28.82
N HIS A 57 16.47 -20.25 27.92
CA HIS A 57 17.34 -19.08 27.82
C HIS A 57 17.04 -18.23 26.59
N VAL A 58 16.65 -18.87 25.49
CA VAL A 58 16.36 -18.22 24.20
C VAL A 58 15.03 -18.70 23.65
N SER A 59 14.20 -17.75 23.22
CA SER A 59 12.91 -17.99 22.59
C SER A 59 12.94 -17.51 21.14
N ILE A 60 12.08 -18.11 20.29
CA ILE A 60 11.72 -17.51 19.01
C ILE A 60 10.77 -16.35 19.31
N ALA A 61 11.25 -15.12 19.13
CA ALA A 61 10.47 -13.91 19.37
C ALA A 61 9.49 -13.61 18.24
N ALA A 62 9.89 -13.87 17.00
CA ALA A 62 9.07 -13.59 15.83
C ALA A 62 9.35 -14.57 14.71
N ILE A 63 8.29 -14.93 13.97
CA ILE A 63 8.35 -15.66 12.71
C ILE A 63 7.90 -14.66 11.65
N ASN A 64 8.86 -13.96 11.05
CA ASN A 64 8.61 -12.86 10.13
C ASN A 64 8.27 -13.37 8.72
N SER A 65 8.90 -14.47 8.30
CA SER A 65 8.61 -15.11 7.02
C SER A 65 8.88 -16.61 7.12
N PRO A 66 8.63 -17.41 6.06
CA PRO A 66 8.99 -18.82 6.05
C PRO A 66 10.47 -19.10 6.34
N GLU A 67 11.36 -18.18 5.97
CA GLU A 67 12.82 -18.30 6.11
C GLU A 67 13.43 -17.15 6.93
N SER A 68 12.64 -16.49 7.77
CA SER A 68 13.10 -15.39 8.62
C SER A 68 12.47 -15.44 10.00
N VAL A 69 13.31 -15.64 11.00
CA VAL A 69 12.94 -15.62 12.41
C VAL A 69 13.74 -14.57 13.18
N THR A 70 13.25 -14.21 14.36
CA THR A 70 14.01 -13.44 15.35
C THR A 70 14.13 -14.24 16.62
N LEU A 71 15.36 -14.46 17.07
CA LEU A 71 15.69 -15.09 18.35
C LEU A 71 15.84 -14.01 19.42
N SER A 72 15.47 -14.33 20.66
CA SER A 72 15.46 -13.37 21.76
C SER A 72 15.70 -14.06 23.09
N GLY A 73 16.60 -13.52 23.90
CA GLY A 73 16.94 -14.14 25.18
C GLY A 73 18.25 -13.66 25.76
N ASP A 74 18.88 -14.56 26.51
CA ASP A 74 20.18 -14.34 27.15
C ASP A 74 21.29 -14.03 26.12
N ASN A 75 22.06 -12.97 26.38
CA ASN A 75 23.12 -12.53 25.47
C ASN A 75 24.17 -13.62 25.21
N ARG A 76 24.65 -14.30 26.25
CA ARG A 76 25.73 -15.29 26.12
C ARG A 76 25.27 -16.46 25.27
N VAL A 77 24.08 -16.98 25.56
CA VAL A 77 23.51 -18.11 24.81
C VAL A 77 23.26 -17.70 23.35
N LEU A 78 22.74 -16.49 23.10
CA LEU A 78 22.57 -15.99 21.73
C LEU A 78 23.91 -15.82 20.98
N GLU A 79 24.99 -15.43 21.65
CA GLU A 79 26.33 -15.36 21.06
C GLU A 79 26.86 -16.75 20.69
N GLU A 80 26.64 -17.76 21.54
CA GLU A 80 26.96 -19.16 21.24
C GLU A 80 26.19 -19.65 20.00
N LEU A 81 24.88 -19.38 19.93
CA LEU A 81 24.06 -19.72 18.75
C LEU A 81 24.50 -18.96 17.48
N TYR A 82 24.86 -17.69 17.61
CA TYR A 82 25.41 -16.90 16.51
C TYR A 82 26.70 -17.53 15.95
N ASN A 83 27.57 -18.02 16.83
CA ASN A 83 28.82 -18.68 16.44
C ASN A 83 28.56 -20.04 15.78
N ILE A 84 27.65 -20.85 16.33
CA ILE A 84 27.21 -22.12 15.73
C ILE A 84 26.70 -21.87 14.30
N LEU A 85 25.81 -20.89 14.12
CA LEU A 85 25.29 -20.50 12.80
C LEU A 85 26.40 -19.99 11.88
N SER A 86 27.41 -19.29 12.40
CA SER A 86 28.55 -18.82 11.61
C SER A 86 29.41 -19.97 11.07
N ILE A 87 29.55 -21.06 11.83
CA ILE A 87 30.34 -22.23 11.46
C ILE A 87 29.54 -23.16 10.53
N GLN A 88 28.31 -23.52 10.93
CA GLN A 88 27.51 -24.54 10.24
C GLN A 88 26.76 -23.99 9.02
N LYS A 89 26.42 -22.70 9.02
CA LYS A 89 25.62 -22.05 7.98
C LYS A 89 26.17 -20.64 7.69
N SER A 90 27.44 -20.55 7.28
CA SER A 90 28.14 -19.26 7.08
C SER A 90 27.40 -18.27 6.16
N ASN A 91 26.65 -18.78 5.18
CA ASN A 91 25.86 -17.97 4.22
C ASN A 91 24.50 -17.49 4.76
N VAL A 92 24.08 -17.92 5.95
CA VAL A 92 22.82 -17.45 6.56
C VAL A 92 22.99 -16.02 7.03
N PHE A 93 22.10 -15.14 6.55
CA PHE A 93 21.98 -13.78 7.04
C PHE A 93 21.61 -13.80 8.53
N LYS A 94 22.35 -13.02 9.31
CA LYS A 94 22.11 -12.83 10.74
C LYS A 94 22.55 -11.44 11.17
N THR A 95 21.73 -10.74 11.93
CA THR A 95 22.04 -9.39 12.39
C THR A 95 21.49 -9.12 13.77
N TRP A 96 22.29 -8.47 14.60
CA TRP A 96 21.87 -8.03 15.93
C TRP A 96 20.92 -6.85 15.81
N LEU A 97 19.77 -6.95 16.47
CA LEU A 97 18.85 -5.82 16.57
C LEU A 97 19.39 -4.80 17.58
N ARG A 98 19.21 -3.51 17.27
CA ARG A 98 19.66 -2.39 18.14
C ARG A 98 18.70 -2.15 19.29
N ILE A 99 18.51 -3.18 20.10
CA ILE A 99 17.66 -3.18 21.30
C ILE A 99 18.35 -3.99 22.40
N GLU A 100 18.20 -3.52 23.63
CA GLU A 100 18.79 -4.11 24.84
C GLU A 100 17.75 -4.95 25.62
N ASN A 101 16.66 -5.32 24.95
CA ASN A 101 15.58 -6.10 25.51
C ASN A 101 15.42 -7.42 24.77
N ALA A 102 15.23 -8.51 25.51
CA ALA A 102 14.78 -9.77 24.96
C ALA A 102 13.24 -9.83 24.91
N PHE A 103 12.59 -9.04 24.05
CA PHE A 103 11.13 -9.08 23.89
C PHE A 103 10.65 -10.46 23.42
N HIS A 104 9.40 -10.83 23.73
CA HIS A 104 8.80 -12.10 23.30
C HIS A 104 9.59 -13.35 23.77
N SER A 105 10.21 -13.26 24.94
CA SER A 105 11.01 -14.33 25.54
C SER A 105 10.61 -14.60 26.99
N GLN A 106 11.13 -15.70 27.55
CA GLN A 106 11.01 -16.05 28.96
C GLN A 106 11.44 -14.90 29.89
N GLN A 107 12.34 -14.01 29.47
CA GLN A 107 12.75 -12.88 30.29
C GLN A 107 11.57 -11.94 30.62
N MET A 108 10.53 -11.88 29.80
CA MET A 108 9.34 -11.05 30.07
C MET A 108 8.55 -11.50 31.31
N GLU A 109 8.79 -12.71 31.82
CA GLU A 109 8.18 -13.22 33.07
C GLU A 109 8.87 -12.71 34.34
N ARG A 110 10.01 -12.02 34.20
CA ARG A 110 10.74 -11.44 35.34
C ARG A 110 10.05 -10.16 35.84
N PHE A 111 10.44 -9.72 37.04
CA PHE A 111 10.03 -8.44 37.64
C PHE A 111 8.52 -8.20 37.73
N HIS A 112 7.73 -9.27 37.84
CA HIS A 112 6.27 -9.22 37.98
C HIS A 112 5.57 -8.41 36.87
N ILE A 113 6.14 -8.40 35.65
CA ILE A 113 5.58 -7.66 34.51
C ILE A 113 4.16 -8.13 34.22
N ARG A 114 3.88 -9.44 34.35
CA ARG A 114 2.55 -9.99 34.11
C ARG A 114 1.53 -9.39 35.08
N GLU A 115 1.80 -9.48 36.37
CA GLU A 115 0.90 -9.01 37.43
C GLU A 115 0.66 -7.51 37.30
N ASP A 116 1.72 -6.72 37.12
CA ASP A 116 1.63 -5.28 36.91
C ASP A 116 0.80 -4.94 35.67
N LEU A 117 1.06 -5.60 34.54
CA LEU A 117 0.31 -5.38 33.30
C LEU A 117 -1.17 -5.72 33.49
N MET A 118 -1.47 -6.84 34.14
CA MET A 118 -2.83 -7.25 34.46
C MET A 118 -3.54 -6.17 35.26
N ASN A 119 -2.87 -5.61 36.27
CA ASN A 119 -3.40 -4.53 37.11
C ASN A 119 -3.64 -3.23 36.32
N TYR A 120 -2.64 -2.75 35.58
CA TYR A 120 -2.74 -1.47 34.84
C TYR A 120 -3.75 -1.50 33.69
N LEU A 121 -4.03 -2.67 33.12
CA LEU A 121 -4.93 -2.85 31.99
C LEU A 121 -6.29 -3.47 32.37
N THR A 122 -6.61 -3.59 33.66
CA THR A 122 -7.90 -4.12 34.14
C THR A 122 -9.12 -3.36 33.62
N ASP A 123 -8.99 -2.06 33.40
CA ASP A 123 -10.05 -1.16 32.96
C ASP A 123 -10.11 -0.98 31.44
N ILE A 124 -9.27 -1.69 30.68
CA ILE A 124 -9.36 -1.71 29.21
C ILE A 124 -10.62 -2.49 28.85
N LYS A 125 -11.64 -1.76 28.39
CA LYS A 125 -12.94 -2.32 27.99
C LYS A 125 -12.96 -2.68 26.52
N GLY A 126 -12.06 -2.08 25.74
CA GLY A 126 -12.18 -2.06 24.29
C GLY A 126 -13.18 -0.99 23.86
N TYR A 127 -13.14 -0.68 22.57
CA TYR A 127 -13.96 0.37 22.00
C TYR A 127 -15.08 -0.23 21.17
N ASN A 128 -16.31 0.25 21.40
CA ASN A 128 -17.43 -0.04 20.52
C ASN A 128 -17.50 1.03 19.43
N VAL A 129 -17.23 0.62 18.19
CA VAL A 129 -17.23 1.49 17.00
C VAL A 129 -18.59 2.16 16.76
N GLU A 130 -19.69 1.55 17.23
CA GLU A 130 -21.04 2.13 17.11
C GLU A 130 -21.17 3.52 17.76
N GLN A 131 -20.25 3.89 18.65
CA GLN A 131 -20.26 5.16 19.39
C GLN A 131 -19.21 6.17 18.88
N SER A 132 -18.60 5.94 17.71
CA SER A 132 -17.54 6.82 17.20
C SER A 132 -18.02 7.83 16.17
N GLU A 133 -17.80 9.12 16.46
CA GLU A 133 -18.05 10.21 15.52
C GLU A 133 -16.90 10.39 14.49
N LEU A 134 -15.72 9.81 14.75
CA LEU A 134 -14.49 10.05 13.98
C LEU A 134 -14.21 9.00 12.90
N PHE A 135 -14.95 7.89 12.87
CA PHE A 135 -14.69 6.78 11.96
C PHE A 135 -15.92 6.45 11.12
N ASP A 136 -15.72 6.30 9.81
CA ASP A 136 -16.74 5.92 8.84
C ASP A 136 -17.35 4.55 9.22
N ILE A 137 -18.68 4.45 9.26
CA ILE A 137 -19.50 3.28 9.66
C ILE A 137 -19.08 1.98 8.96
N ASN A 138 -18.45 2.07 7.79
CA ASN A 138 -17.91 0.92 7.06
C ASN A 138 -16.78 0.16 7.79
N TYR A 139 -16.27 0.68 8.91
CA TYR A 139 -15.23 0.03 9.72
C TYR A 139 -15.65 -1.28 10.40
N LEU A 140 -16.95 -1.49 10.64
CA LEU A 140 -17.46 -2.72 11.25
C LEU A 140 -17.12 -3.99 10.42
N ASN A 141 -16.78 -3.81 9.15
CA ASN A 141 -16.40 -4.88 8.23
C ASN A 141 -14.89 -5.09 8.08
N THR A 142 -14.04 -4.38 8.83
CA THR A 142 -12.59 -4.57 8.75
C THR A 142 -12.17 -5.87 9.41
N TYR A 143 -11.46 -6.72 8.66
CA TYR A 143 -10.88 -7.94 9.19
C TYR A 143 -9.59 -7.64 9.94
N HIS A 144 -9.45 -8.24 11.12
CA HIS A 144 -8.25 -8.13 11.93
C HIS A 144 -7.59 -9.51 12.05
N TYR A 145 -6.28 -9.55 11.83
CA TYR A 145 -5.46 -10.75 11.91
C TYR A 145 -4.46 -10.55 13.04
N SER A 146 -4.58 -11.35 14.10
CA SER A 146 -3.75 -11.22 15.28
C SER A 146 -2.43 -11.95 15.05
N THR A 147 -1.31 -11.26 15.27
CA THR A 147 0.01 -11.89 15.27
C THR A 147 0.31 -12.65 16.56
N VAL A 148 -0.59 -12.64 17.55
CA VAL A 148 -0.49 -13.52 18.73
C VAL A 148 -1.04 -14.90 18.39
N THR A 149 -2.17 -14.96 17.66
CA THR A 149 -2.83 -16.22 17.30
C THR A 149 -2.43 -16.71 15.91
N GLY A 150 -1.82 -15.86 15.08
CA GLY A 150 -1.50 -16.12 13.69
C GLY A 150 -2.72 -16.24 12.78
N ASN A 151 -3.91 -15.86 13.26
CA ASN A 151 -5.18 -16.09 12.59
C ASN A 151 -6.06 -14.84 12.59
N ARG A 152 -7.08 -14.85 11.73
CA ARG A 152 -8.16 -13.86 11.77
C ARG A 152 -8.91 -13.96 13.10
N ILE A 153 -9.17 -12.82 13.73
CA ILE A 153 -9.97 -12.75 14.94
C ILE A 153 -11.46 -12.65 14.61
N ASP A 154 -12.29 -13.26 15.46
CA ASP A 154 -13.72 -13.01 15.46
C ASP A 154 -13.99 -11.69 16.19
N ASN A 155 -14.25 -10.65 15.41
CA ASN A 155 -14.49 -9.30 15.89
C ASN A 155 -15.63 -9.16 16.92
N LYS A 156 -16.59 -10.10 16.98
CA LYS A 156 -17.73 -10.04 17.91
C LYS A 156 -17.39 -10.60 19.29
N ASN A 157 -16.56 -11.64 19.34
CA ASN A 157 -16.31 -12.42 20.54
C ASN A 157 -14.91 -12.22 21.13
N PHE A 158 -13.99 -11.66 20.34
CA PHE A 158 -12.61 -11.47 20.77
C PHE A 158 -12.42 -10.21 21.61
N GLN A 159 -11.85 -10.37 22.80
CA GLN A 159 -11.55 -9.27 23.71
C GLN A 159 -10.05 -8.98 23.78
N PHE A 160 -9.67 -7.72 23.61
CA PHE A 160 -8.30 -7.23 23.79
C PHE A 160 -8.00 -6.91 25.26
N ASN A 161 -8.26 -7.88 26.13
CA ASN A 161 -8.08 -7.76 27.57
C ASN A 161 -6.60 -7.83 27.98
N ALA A 162 -6.31 -7.62 29.26
CA ALA A 162 -4.95 -7.65 29.78
C ALA A 162 -4.22 -8.99 29.52
N GLN A 163 -4.94 -10.12 29.51
CA GLN A 163 -4.35 -11.43 29.19
C GLN A 163 -3.90 -11.52 27.73
N TYR A 164 -4.65 -10.95 26.79
CA TYR A 164 -4.20 -10.81 25.41
C TYR A 164 -2.90 -10.00 25.31
N TRP A 165 -2.83 -8.87 26.04
CA TRP A 165 -1.65 -8.01 26.04
C TRP A 165 -0.43 -8.69 26.66
N TRP A 166 -0.63 -9.46 27.74
CA TRP A 166 0.41 -10.30 28.30
C TRP A 166 0.93 -11.32 27.28
N ASN A 167 0.01 -12.03 26.61
CA ASN A 167 0.37 -12.97 25.55
C ASN A 167 1.13 -12.25 24.42
N ASN A 168 0.73 -11.04 24.03
CA ASN A 168 1.42 -10.28 23.00
C ASN A 168 2.84 -9.83 23.41
N ILE A 169 3.09 -9.56 24.70
CA ILE A 169 4.42 -9.23 25.20
C ILE A 169 5.33 -10.47 25.26
N ARG A 170 4.76 -11.60 25.68
CA ARG A 170 5.52 -12.80 26.04
C ARG A 170 5.65 -13.80 24.89
N GLN A 171 4.61 -14.04 24.11
CA GLN A 171 4.57 -15.09 23.08
C GLN A 171 5.22 -14.64 21.78
N THR A 172 5.59 -15.62 20.96
CA THR A 172 6.12 -15.44 19.61
C THR A 172 5.15 -14.65 18.74
N VAL A 173 5.67 -13.67 18.00
CA VAL A 173 4.93 -12.93 16.98
C VAL A 173 4.81 -13.80 15.73
N LEU A 174 3.61 -14.32 15.48
CA LEU A 174 3.24 -15.18 14.35
C LEU A 174 2.91 -14.36 13.09
N PHE A 175 3.83 -13.47 12.67
CA PHE A 175 3.58 -12.54 11.56
C PHE A 175 3.39 -13.28 10.22
N SER A 176 4.29 -14.20 9.87
CA SER A 176 4.19 -15.05 8.66
C SER A 176 2.86 -15.81 8.59
N HIS A 177 2.40 -16.32 9.73
CA HIS A 177 1.11 -17.02 9.83
C HIS A 177 -0.07 -16.07 9.57
N GLY A 178 -0.03 -14.85 10.13
CA GLY A 178 -1.04 -13.83 9.85
C GLY A 178 -1.10 -13.46 8.36
N ILE A 179 0.06 -13.31 7.69
CA ILE A 179 0.11 -13.08 6.24
C ILE A 179 -0.47 -14.28 5.48
N LYS A 180 -0.14 -15.51 5.88
CA LYS A 180 -0.71 -16.73 5.28
C LYS A 180 -2.24 -16.76 5.41
N SER A 181 -2.79 -16.42 6.57
CA SER A 181 -4.25 -16.31 6.76
C SER A 181 -4.86 -15.23 5.86
N ILE A 182 -4.22 -14.06 5.71
CA ILE A 182 -4.67 -13.01 4.79
C ILE A 182 -4.69 -13.55 3.35
N VAL A 183 -3.61 -14.19 2.91
CA VAL A 183 -3.52 -14.74 1.55
C VAL A 183 -4.61 -15.79 1.31
N ASN A 184 -4.88 -16.66 2.29
CA ASN A 184 -5.93 -17.67 2.18
C ASN A 184 -7.33 -17.05 2.10
N ASP A 185 -7.66 -16.11 3.00
CA ASP A 185 -8.97 -15.44 3.04
C ASP A 185 -9.24 -14.65 1.76
N PHE A 186 -8.18 -14.14 1.11
CA PHE A 186 -8.26 -13.33 -0.10
C PHE A 186 -7.69 -14.03 -1.34
N ALA A 187 -7.59 -15.36 -1.37
CA ALA A 187 -6.94 -16.13 -2.44
C ALA A 187 -7.55 -15.88 -3.84
N LYS A 188 -8.83 -15.49 -3.91
CA LYS A 188 -9.52 -15.12 -5.17
C LYS A 188 -9.14 -13.74 -5.70
N ASN A 189 -8.50 -12.90 -4.88
CA ASN A 189 -8.04 -11.57 -5.28
C ASN A 189 -6.62 -11.70 -5.81
N SER A 190 -6.43 -11.38 -7.09
CA SER A 190 -5.13 -11.49 -7.76
C SER A 190 -4.09 -10.47 -7.28
N ASN A 191 -4.50 -9.39 -6.60
CA ASN A 191 -3.62 -8.29 -6.19
C ASN A 191 -3.85 -7.90 -4.73
N LEU A 192 -2.91 -8.27 -3.85
CA LEU A 192 -2.85 -7.79 -2.48
C LEU A 192 -1.95 -6.56 -2.41
N THR A 193 -2.40 -5.52 -1.72
CA THR A 193 -1.62 -4.32 -1.43
C THR A 193 -1.46 -4.17 0.07
N PHE A 194 -0.22 -4.00 0.52
CA PHE A 194 0.15 -3.81 1.91
C PHE A 194 0.66 -2.39 2.10
N ILE A 195 0.21 -1.74 3.18
CA ILE A 195 0.77 -0.47 3.64
C ILE A 195 1.38 -0.74 5.02
N GLU A 196 2.68 -0.55 5.14
CA GLU A 196 3.39 -0.70 6.40
C GLU A 196 3.29 0.61 7.20
N ILE A 197 2.49 0.59 8.27
CA ILE A 197 2.31 1.73 9.18
C ILE A 197 3.41 1.70 10.24
N SER A 198 4.52 2.36 9.95
CA SER A 198 5.71 2.39 10.81
C SER A 198 6.53 3.66 10.55
N PRO A 199 7.41 4.08 11.48
CA PRO A 199 8.35 5.18 11.24
C PRO A 199 9.44 4.84 10.20
N HIS A 200 9.57 3.57 9.83
CA HIS A 200 10.46 3.07 8.79
C HIS A 200 10.06 1.64 8.38
N PRO A 201 9.98 1.32 7.08
CA PRO A 201 9.63 0.00 6.61
C PRO A 201 10.70 -1.03 6.97
N VAL A 202 10.34 -2.04 7.76
CA VAL A 202 11.21 -3.16 8.12
C VAL A 202 10.60 -4.52 7.75
N LEU A 203 9.32 -4.56 7.36
CA LEU A 203 8.58 -5.81 7.08
C LEU A 203 8.41 -6.07 5.59
N SER A 204 8.79 -5.12 4.73
CA SER A 204 8.60 -5.23 3.28
C SER A 204 9.24 -6.47 2.67
N ALA A 205 10.46 -6.83 3.09
CA ALA A 205 11.14 -8.06 2.66
C ALA A 205 10.39 -9.32 3.11
N SER A 206 10.02 -9.38 4.40
CA SER A 206 9.29 -10.51 4.97
C SER A 206 7.91 -10.73 4.33
N ILE A 207 7.21 -9.64 4.00
CA ILE A 207 5.94 -9.69 3.24
C ILE A 207 6.19 -10.27 1.85
N GLY A 208 7.23 -9.81 1.14
CA GLY A 208 7.60 -10.33 -0.18
C GLY A 208 7.87 -11.84 -0.16
N GLU A 209 8.66 -12.30 0.81
CA GLU A 209 8.95 -13.73 1.00
C GLU A 209 7.68 -14.55 1.27
N CYS A 210 6.82 -14.09 2.20
CA CYS A 210 5.54 -14.74 2.48
C CYS A 210 4.67 -14.85 1.22
N LEU A 211 4.55 -13.78 0.44
CA LEU A 211 3.71 -13.76 -0.75
C LEU A 211 4.25 -14.66 -1.86
N SER A 212 5.58 -14.74 -2.00
CA SER A 212 6.22 -15.62 -2.97
C SER A 212 5.93 -17.10 -2.70
N LEU A 213 5.79 -17.50 -1.42
CA LEU A 213 5.53 -18.88 -1.03
C LEU A 213 4.04 -19.20 -0.95
N PHE A 214 3.24 -18.31 -0.36
CA PHE A 214 1.82 -18.59 -0.05
C PHE A 214 0.89 -18.30 -1.22
N SER A 215 1.33 -17.56 -2.23
CA SER A 215 0.49 -17.24 -3.37
C SER A 215 1.09 -17.70 -4.69
N SER A 216 0.50 -18.75 -5.25
CA SER A 216 0.79 -19.22 -6.62
C SER A 216 0.22 -18.29 -7.70
N SER A 217 -0.65 -17.35 -7.32
CA SER A 217 -1.49 -16.56 -8.24
C SER A 217 -1.42 -15.04 -8.04
N VAL A 218 -0.70 -14.53 -7.04
CA VAL A 218 -0.46 -13.09 -6.87
C VAL A 218 0.67 -12.68 -7.81
N SER A 219 0.29 -12.21 -8.99
CA SER A 219 1.23 -11.78 -10.04
C SER A 219 1.89 -10.44 -9.73
N SER A 220 1.31 -9.62 -8.86
CA SER A 220 1.87 -8.35 -8.41
C SER A 220 1.33 -7.95 -7.04
N SER A 221 2.14 -8.13 -6.00
CA SER A 221 1.86 -7.52 -4.70
C SER A 221 2.58 -6.18 -4.58
N LEU A 222 1.94 -5.22 -3.91
CA LEU A 222 2.49 -3.90 -3.71
C LEU A 222 2.63 -3.64 -2.20
N THR A 223 3.86 -3.46 -1.73
CA THR A 223 4.11 -3.04 -0.34
C THR A 223 4.58 -1.59 -0.32
N LEU A 224 3.92 -0.76 0.48
CA LEU A 224 4.14 0.69 0.54
C LEU A 224 4.46 1.13 1.97
N PRO A 225 5.48 1.99 2.19
CA PRO A 225 5.74 2.55 3.51
C PRO A 225 4.78 3.69 3.84
N SER A 226 4.44 3.89 5.12
CA SER A 226 3.85 5.15 5.57
C SER A 226 4.90 6.24 5.73
N LEU A 227 6.07 5.89 6.29
CA LEU A 227 7.17 6.81 6.59
C LEU A 227 8.50 6.12 6.34
N ASN A 228 9.53 6.91 6.09
CA ASN A 228 10.92 6.44 5.99
C ASN A 228 11.78 7.22 6.98
N ARG A 229 12.72 6.52 7.64
CA ARG A 229 13.63 7.14 8.60
C ARG A 229 14.48 8.20 7.90
N LYS A 230 14.50 9.41 8.46
CA LYS A 230 15.26 10.57 7.95
C LYS A 230 14.81 11.06 6.56
N GLU A 231 13.60 10.72 6.13
CA GLU A 231 12.98 11.28 4.93
C GLU A 231 11.82 12.22 5.29
N ASN A 232 11.39 13.03 4.33
CA ASN A 232 10.25 13.92 4.52
C ASN A 232 8.94 13.11 4.62
N GLU A 233 8.28 13.19 5.77
CA GLU A 233 7.07 12.40 6.09
C GLU A 233 5.93 12.62 5.09
N GLN A 234 5.64 13.88 4.74
CA GLN A 234 4.58 14.24 3.80
C GLN A 234 4.88 13.71 2.39
N GLN A 235 6.12 13.86 1.95
CA GLN A 235 6.55 13.35 0.65
C GLN A 235 6.46 11.82 0.57
N THR A 236 6.90 11.11 1.62
CA THR A 236 6.83 9.64 1.65
C THR A 236 5.38 9.17 1.56
N ILE A 237 4.48 9.70 2.39
CA ILE A 237 3.07 9.26 2.38
C ILE A 237 2.36 9.64 1.09
N LEU A 238 2.60 10.84 0.53
CA LEU A 238 2.03 11.25 -0.76
C LEU A 238 2.55 10.39 -1.92
N THR A 239 3.81 9.98 -1.86
CA THR A 239 4.40 9.05 -2.84
C THR A 239 3.71 7.69 -2.75
N SER A 240 3.51 7.15 -1.54
CA SER A 240 2.76 5.90 -1.33
C SER A 240 1.32 6.01 -1.83
N LEU A 241 0.63 7.12 -1.57
CA LEU A 241 -0.71 7.39 -2.10
C LEU A 241 -0.72 7.44 -3.64
N SER A 242 0.29 8.04 -4.27
CA SER A 242 0.40 8.06 -5.74
C SER A 242 0.55 6.65 -6.33
N ARG A 243 1.27 5.77 -5.64
CA ARG A 243 1.43 4.36 -6.04
C ARG A 243 0.14 3.58 -5.83
N LEU A 244 -0.55 3.84 -4.72
CA LEU A 244 -1.87 3.27 -4.43
C LEU A 244 -2.92 3.66 -5.49
N HIS A 245 -2.88 4.91 -5.96
CA HIS A 245 -3.71 5.37 -7.07
C HIS A 245 -3.39 4.62 -8.37
N LYS A 246 -2.09 4.46 -8.69
CA LYS A 246 -1.65 3.68 -9.87
C LYS A 246 -2.07 2.20 -9.79
N SER A 247 -2.19 1.63 -8.60
CA SER A 247 -2.66 0.25 -8.39
C SER A 247 -4.18 0.11 -8.35
N LYS A 248 -4.94 1.13 -8.80
CA LYS A 248 -6.40 1.10 -8.98
C LYS A 248 -7.19 0.89 -7.69
N TRP A 249 -6.68 1.39 -6.57
CA TRP A 249 -7.46 1.51 -5.33
C TRP A 249 -8.46 2.68 -5.38
N ASP A 250 -9.21 2.79 -6.48
CA ASP A 250 -10.10 3.93 -6.76
C ASP A 250 -11.17 4.10 -5.67
N LYS A 251 -11.61 2.98 -5.05
CA LYS A 251 -12.57 3.01 -3.93
C LYS A 251 -12.05 3.83 -2.75
N PHE A 252 -10.75 3.76 -2.44
CA PHE A 252 -10.13 4.53 -1.36
C PHE A 252 -10.23 6.04 -1.63
N PHE A 253 -9.93 6.47 -2.85
CA PHE A 253 -9.99 7.89 -3.23
C PHE A 253 -11.42 8.40 -3.38
N LYS A 254 -12.35 7.55 -3.85
CA LYS A 254 -13.77 7.89 -3.98
C LYS A 254 -14.49 8.02 -2.63
N SER A 255 -14.18 7.16 -1.65
CA SER A 255 -14.78 7.25 -0.30
C SER A 255 -14.27 8.46 0.48
N ARG A 256 -13.06 8.92 0.18
CA ARG A 256 -12.41 10.10 0.77
C ARG A 256 -12.69 11.35 -0.05
N SER A 257 -13.96 11.63 -0.39
CA SER A 257 -14.31 12.93 -0.97
C SER A 257 -13.93 14.01 0.05
N TYR A 258 -12.79 14.67 -0.18
CA TYR A 258 -12.19 15.65 0.74
C TYR A 258 -13.12 16.84 1.01
N SER A 259 -14.18 17.00 0.21
CA SER A 259 -15.28 17.94 0.48
C SER A 259 -16.01 17.67 1.81
N ASN A 260 -15.97 16.43 2.33
CA ASN A 260 -16.67 16.03 3.57
C ASN A 260 -15.76 15.96 4.81
N LEU A 261 -14.42 15.85 4.64
CA LEU A 261 -13.46 15.79 5.75
C LEU A 261 -13.07 17.16 6.31
N ILE A 262 -13.35 18.22 5.54
CA ILE A 262 -13.19 19.58 6.03
C ILE A 262 -14.45 19.87 6.85
N ASN A 263 -14.32 19.75 8.16
CA ASN A 263 -15.32 20.27 9.09
C ASN A 263 -15.27 21.79 8.98
N VAL A 264 -16.07 22.34 8.05
CA VAL A 264 -16.24 23.76 7.78
C VAL A 264 -17.01 24.39 8.95
N GLN A 265 -16.39 24.44 10.12
CA GLN A 265 -16.81 25.35 11.18
C GLN A 265 -15.92 26.59 11.23
N ASP A 266 -14.67 26.51 10.76
CA ASP A 266 -13.71 27.64 10.84
C ASP A 266 -13.36 28.33 9.51
N HIS A 267 -13.71 27.78 8.34
CA HIS A 267 -13.46 28.44 7.04
C HIS A 267 -14.64 28.31 6.08
N ASN A 268 -15.12 29.44 5.56
CA ASN A 268 -16.27 29.53 4.66
C ASN A 268 -16.09 28.57 3.46
N LYS A 269 -16.96 27.56 3.33
CA LYS A 269 -16.90 26.48 2.32
C LYS A 269 -16.63 27.01 0.89
N ASN A 270 -17.13 28.21 0.62
CA ASN A 270 -16.95 28.93 -0.64
C ASN A 270 -15.50 29.32 -0.94
N ASP A 271 -14.70 29.64 0.08
CA ASP A 271 -13.30 30.05 -0.10
C ASP A 271 -12.41 28.86 -0.45
N ILE A 272 -12.70 27.69 0.10
CA ILE A 272 -12.01 26.43 -0.23
C ILE A 272 -12.39 25.96 -1.63
N ILE A 273 -13.68 26.03 -2.01
CA ILE A 273 -14.11 25.73 -3.38
C ILE A 273 -13.44 26.69 -4.37
N LYS A 274 -13.35 27.98 -4.04
CA LYS A 274 -12.61 28.95 -4.84
C LYS A 274 -11.12 28.62 -4.94
N LEU A 275 -10.49 28.21 -3.84
CA LEU A 275 -9.08 27.78 -3.83
C LEU A 275 -8.88 26.55 -4.74
N ILE A 276 -9.71 25.52 -4.59
CA ILE A 276 -9.67 24.31 -5.43
C ILE A 276 -9.87 24.67 -6.90
N HIS A 277 -10.88 25.47 -7.23
CA HIS A 277 -11.10 25.92 -8.61
C HIS A 277 -9.94 26.75 -9.13
N SER A 278 -9.34 27.62 -8.31
CA SER A 278 -8.15 28.41 -8.71
C SER A 278 -6.94 27.52 -9.02
N CYS A 279 -6.79 26.39 -8.31
CA CYS A 279 -5.72 25.43 -8.57
C CYS A 279 -5.97 24.53 -9.78
N ILE A 280 -7.22 24.36 -10.22
CA ILE A 280 -7.59 23.43 -11.33
C ILE A 280 -7.66 24.15 -12.69
N GLN A 281 -7.74 25.48 -12.73
CA GLN A 281 -7.91 26.25 -13.97
C GLN A 281 -6.80 26.10 -15.01
N GLN A 282 -5.65 25.51 -14.67
CA GLN A 282 -4.50 25.36 -15.57
C GLN A 282 -4.06 23.91 -15.82
N LEU A 283 -4.93 22.93 -15.63
CA LEU A 283 -4.58 21.56 -16.01
C LEU A 283 -4.68 21.39 -17.53
N PRO A 284 -3.63 20.90 -18.21
CA PRO A 284 -3.72 20.59 -19.64
C PRO A 284 -4.83 19.58 -19.87
N SER A 285 -5.56 19.75 -20.97
CA SER A 285 -6.59 18.79 -21.37
C SER A 285 -5.99 17.40 -21.59
N TYR A 286 -6.83 16.37 -21.51
CA TYR A 286 -6.44 14.99 -21.83
C TYR A 286 -5.67 14.94 -23.17
N ALA A 287 -4.43 14.47 -23.12
CA ALA A 287 -3.60 14.31 -24.31
C ALA A 287 -4.06 13.07 -25.07
N PHE A 288 -4.94 13.25 -26.05
CA PHE A 288 -5.45 12.15 -26.86
C PHE A 288 -4.29 11.46 -27.62
N ASN A 289 -4.38 10.14 -27.71
CA ASN A 289 -3.53 9.41 -28.65
C ASN A 289 -4.05 9.69 -30.07
N HIS A 290 -3.29 10.47 -30.85
CA HIS A 290 -3.64 10.86 -32.21
C HIS A 290 -3.20 9.85 -33.28
N ASN A 291 -2.89 8.61 -32.88
CA ASN A 291 -2.76 7.51 -33.83
C ASN A 291 -4.02 7.41 -34.69
N ILE A 292 -3.81 7.23 -36.00
CA ILE A 292 -4.90 7.24 -36.98
C ILE A 292 -5.46 5.81 -37.05
N TYR A 293 -6.66 5.62 -36.50
CA TYR A 293 -7.42 4.36 -36.61
C TYR A 293 -8.55 4.43 -37.64
N TRP A 294 -8.63 5.54 -38.38
CA TRP A 294 -9.58 5.73 -39.47
C TRP A 294 -8.89 5.42 -40.79
N TYR A 295 -9.55 4.66 -41.66
CA TYR A 295 -9.08 4.47 -43.02
C TYR A 295 -9.34 5.74 -43.81
N GLU A 296 -8.33 6.62 -43.90
CA GLU A 296 -8.37 7.75 -44.82
C GLU A 296 -8.18 7.19 -46.24
N THR A 297 -9.25 7.18 -47.05
CA THR A 297 -9.15 6.76 -48.45
C THR A 297 -8.17 7.65 -49.20
N LYS A 298 -7.51 7.12 -50.24
CA LYS A 298 -6.63 7.92 -51.11
C LYS A 298 -7.32 9.21 -51.55
N ASP A 299 -8.57 9.13 -52.02
CA ASP A 299 -9.36 10.30 -52.45
C ASP A 299 -9.62 11.31 -51.32
N SER A 300 -9.83 10.85 -50.08
CA SER A 300 -9.98 11.73 -48.91
C SER A 300 -8.67 12.45 -48.57
N VAL A 301 -7.54 11.74 -48.59
CA VAL A 301 -6.19 12.34 -48.40
C VAL A 301 -5.94 13.39 -49.49
N PHE A 302 -6.26 13.05 -50.74
CA PHE A 302 -6.08 13.94 -51.88
C PHE A 302 -6.96 15.18 -51.78
N THR A 303 -8.24 15.04 -51.45
CA THR A 303 -9.16 16.17 -51.29
C THR A 303 -8.71 17.10 -50.17
N ARG A 304 -8.31 16.56 -49.01
CA ARG A 304 -7.79 17.35 -47.89
C ARG A 304 -6.52 18.13 -48.25
N ARG A 305 -5.65 17.58 -49.11
CA ARG A 305 -4.43 18.26 -49.61
C ARG A 305 -4.70 19.21 -50.78
N ALA A 306 -5.67 18.89 -51.64
CA ALA A 306 -6.01 19.64 -52.85
C ALA A 306 -6.66 21.01 -52.57
N ILE A 307 -7.24 21.22 -51.39
CA ILE A 307 -7.72 22.54 -50.92
C ILE A 307 -6.61 23.61 -50.97
N LYS A 308 -5.33 23.23 -51.01
CA LYS A 308 -4.20 24.16 -51.20
C LYS A 308 -3.89 24.53 -52.67
N THR A 309 -4.57 23.94 -53.66
CA THR A 309 -4.36 24.29 -55.09
C THR A 309 -5.32 25.39 -55.55
N GLN A 310 -4.80 26.35 -56.32
CA GLN A 310 -5.55 27.48 -56.88
C GLN A 310 -6.68 26.97 -57.80
N TYR A 311 -7.90 27.45 -57.59
CA TYR A 311 -9.05 27.15 -58.45
C TYR A 311 -8.85 27.80 -59.83
N HIS A 312 -8.83 27.00 -60.90
CA HIS A 312 -8.77 27.54 -62.25
C HIS A 312 -10.19 27.88 -62.75
N PRO A 313 -10.46 29.08 -63.28
CA PRO A 313 -11.81 29.48 -63.72
C PRO A 313 -12.50 28.44 -64.63
N LEU A 314 -11.85 27.99 -65.71
CA LEU A 314 -12.44 27.04 -66.66
C LEU A 314 -12.26 25.56 -66.32
N LEU A 315 -11.17 25.19 -65.65
CA LEU A 315 -10.85 23.78 -65.36
C LEU A 315 -11.31 23.36 -63.96
N GLY A 316 -11.55 24.29 -63.05
CA GLY A 316 -11.91 24.02 -61.66
C GLY A 316 -10.71 23.53 -60.84
N ILE A 317 -10.94 22.54 -59.99
CA ILE A 317 -9.92 21.98 -59.10
C ILE A 317 -9.27 20.78 -59.78
N ARG A 318 -7.94 20.73 -59.80
CA ARG A 318 -7.20 19.57 -60.30
C ARG A 318 -7.42 18.38 -59.38
N LEU A 319 -7.86 17.27 -59.95
CA LEU A 319 -7.93 15.99 -59.24
C LEU A 319 -6.58 15.30 -59.36
N TRP A 320 -5.96 15.02 -58.21
CA TRP A 320 -4.68 14.33 -58.14
C TRP A 320 -4.94 12.85 -57.83
N HIS A 321 -4.97 12.00 -58.86
CA HIS A 321 -4.99 10.55 -58.70
C HIS A 321 -3.59 9.99 -59.01
N ASN A 322 -3.10 9.06 -58.19
CA ASN A 322 -1.71 8.55 -58.25
C ASN A 322 -1.36 7.76 -59.53
N GLU A 323 -2.33 7.47 -60.40
CA GLU A 323 -2.14 6.55 -61.54
C GLU A 323 -2.57 7.15 -62.89
N SER A 324 -3.07 8.38 -62.93
CA SER A 324 -3.50 8.98 -64.20
C SER A 324 -2.32 9.67 -64.90
N ILE A 325 -1.84 9.08 -65.99
CA ILE A 325 -0.94 9.73 -66.97
C ILE A 325 -1.57 11.03 -67.51
N ASN A 326 -2.91 11.09 -67.53
CA ASN A 326 -3.67 12.23 -68.01
C ASN A 326 -4.11 13.12 -66.84
N PRO A 327 -3.73 14.41 -66.84
CA PRO A 327 -4.19 15.33 -65.81
C PRO A 327 -5.72 15.52 -65.92
N THR A 328 -6.42 15.38 -64.79
CA THR A 328 -7.89 15.47 -64.73
C THR A 328 -8.29 16.62 -63.81
N TRP A 329 -9.36 17.33 -64.17
CA TRP A 329 -9.93 18.38 -63.33
C TRP A 329 -11.43 18.19 -63.17
N LYS A 330 -11.95 18.69 -62.04
CA LYS A 330 -13.39 18.78 -61.78
C LYS A 330 -13.78 20.24 -61.67
N ASN A 331 -14.64 20.69 -62.57
CA ASN A 331 -15.28 22.00 -62.51
C ASN A 331 -16.80 21.85 -62.48
N GLN A 332 -17.48 22.80 -61.85
CA GLN A 332 -18.91 23.00 -62.02
C GLN A 332 -19.12 24.34 -62.71
N ILE A 333 -19.51 24.30 -63.98
CA ILE A 333 -19.75 25.52 -64.77
C ILE A 333 -21.14 26.03 -64.43
N ILE A 334 -21.18 27.12 -63.67
CA ILE A 334 -22.42 27.85 -63.38
C ILE A 334 -22.44 29.06 -64.32
N ILE A 335 -23.46 29.11 -65.19
CA ILE A 335 -23.58 30.12 -66.26
C ILE A 335 -23.68 31.53 -65.66
N SER A 336 -24.32 31.69 -64.50
CA SER A 336 -24.46 32.97 -63.80
C SER A 336 -23.19 33.44 -63.06
N ASN A 337 -22.09 32.68 -63.10
CA ASN A 337 -20.84 33.05 -62.43
C ASN A 337 -20.01 33.96 -63.32
N LYS A 338 -19.51 35.09 -62.78
CA LYS A 338 -18.66 36.05 -63.49
C LYS A 338 -17.44 35.43 -64.16
N ASN A 339 -16.91 34.36 -63.58
CA ASN A 339 -15.75 33.64 -64.12
C ASN A 339 -16.04 32.84 -65.41
N HIS A 340 -17.30 32.72 -65.82
CA HIS A 340 -17.75 31.99 -67.02
C HIS A 340 -18.57 32.86 -67.98
N GLU A 341 -18.51 34.19 -67.86
CA GLU A 341 -19.32 35.13 -68.67
C GLU A 341 -19.22 34.87 -70.17
N LEU A 342 -18.03 34.55 -70.68
CA LEU A 342 -17.78 34.27 -72.10
C LEU A 342 -18.50 33.03 -72.66
N ILE A 343 -19.00 32.13 -71.79
CA ILE A 343 -19.75 30.94 -72.20
C ILE A 343 -21.24 31.27 -72.39
N GLN A 344 -21.75 32.34 -71.78
CA GLN A 344 -23.16 32.74 -71.90
C GLN A 344 -23.57 33.01 -73.35
N ASP A 345 -22.63 33.52 -74.15
CA ASP A 345 -22.87 33.92 -75.53
C ASP A 345 -22.88 32.73 -76.52
N HIS A 346 -22.55 31.52 -76.05
CA HIS A 346 -22.44 30.32 -76.89
C HIS A 346 -23.73 29.47 -76.84
N ILE A 347 -24.81 30.03 -77.40
CA ILE A 347 -26.11 29.37 -77.59
C ILE A 347 -26.13 28.78 -79.01
N ILE A 348 -26.07 27.44 -79.13
CA ILE A 348 -26.14 26.72 -80.41
C ILE A 348 -27.57 26.27 -80.69
#